data_AF-A0A447V132-F1
#
_entry.id   AF-A0A447V132-F1
#
_cell.length_a   1.000
_cell.length_b   1.000
_cell.length_c   1.000
_cell.angle_alpha   90.00
_cell.angle_beta   90.00
_cell.angle_gamma   90.00
#
_symmetry.space_group_name_H-M   'P 1'
#
loop_
_entity.id
_entity.type
_entity.pdbx_description
1 polymer ?
#
loop_
_entity_poly.entity_id
_entity_poly.type
_entity_poly.pdbx_seq_one_letter_code
_entity_poly.pdbx_strand_id
1 'polypeptide(L)'
;MGSKEDLGYLLISETTGLRLTPETLTNELLLLAKTAKIEEQACAHMFRHRFITKLFVALIEQHEYENRDEFRRALLDGETLKRKVQEFTGHTSISSLEPYIHLAFEEVTNFGATLDLIKARLVVESLQSNLKDVVFELSQGRSPSELTILLNNYVKTALEELSWVSTTIER
;
A
#
# COMPACT_ATOMS: atom_id res chain seq x y z
N MET A 1 -15.71 -33.12 -19.03
CA MET A 1 -14.24 -32.96 -18.88
C MET A 1 -13.76 -34.14 -18.03
N GLY A 2 -12.86 -35.03 -18.44
CA GLY A 2 -12.15 -35.23 -19.70
C GLY A 2 -12.21 -36.71 -20.15
N SER A 3 -12.05 -36.96 -21.44
CA SER A 3 -11.90 -38.29 -22.04
C SER A 3 -10.41 -38.70 -22.07
N LYS A 4 -10.12 -39.93 -22.53
CA LYS A 4 -8.79 -40.58 -22.61
C LYS A 4 -7.64 -39.78 -23.28
N GLU A 5 -7.90 -38.58 -23.78
CA GLU A 5 -6.96 -37.75 -24.55
C GLU A 5 -6.58 -36.44 -23.81
N ASP A 6 -7.07 -36.23 -22.58
CA ASP A 6 -6.68 -35.08 -21.77
C ASP A 6 -5.25 -35.26 -21.22
N LEU A 7 -4.34 -34.38 -21.64
CA LEU A 7 -2.96 -34.35 -21.18
C LEU A 7 -2.81 -33.72 -19.78
N GLY A 8 -3.90 -33.25 -19.17
CA GLY A 8 -3.93 -32.71 -17.81
C GLY A 8 -3.36 -31.29 -17.69
N TYR A 9 -3.27 -30.54 -18.79
CA TYR A 9 -2.78 -29.17 -18.79
C TYR A 9 -3.93 -28.18 -18.60
N LEU A 10 -3.78 -27.26 -17.62
CA LEU A 10 -4.76 -26.20 -17.38
C LEU A 10 -4.79 -25.17 -18.52
N LEU A 11 -3.62 -24.84 -19.09
CA LEU A 11 -3.47 -23.85 -20.15
C LEU A 11 -2.95 -24.52 -21.42
N ILE A 12 -3.71 -24.39 -22.51
CA ILE A 12 -3.39 -24.93 -23.82
C ILE A 12 -3.48 -23.83 -24.88
N SER A 13 -2.72 -23.98 -25.96
CA SER A 13 -2.82 -23.15 -27.15
C SER A 13 -4.13 -23.45 -27.88
N GLU A 14 -4.89 -22.40 -28.21
CA GLU A 14 -6.12 -22.53 -29.00
C GLU A 14 -5.85 -23.07 -30.41
N THR A 15 -4.68 -22.75 -30.98
CA THR A 15 -4.32 -23.11 -32.36
C THR A 15 -3.75 -24.53 -32.48
N THR A 16 -2.96 -24.97 -31.50
CA THR A 16 -2.28 -26.27 -31.58
C THR A 16 -2.88 -27.34 -30.65
N GLY A 17 -3.69 -26.96 -29.67
CA GLY A 17 -4.21 -27.86 -28.63
C GLY A 17 -3.15 -28.38 -27.66
N LEU A 18 -1.89 -27.95 -27.80
CA LEU A 18 -0.77 -28.34 -26.96
C LEU A 18 -0.62 -27.40 -25.75
N ARG A 19 0.16 -27.84 -24.75
CA ARG A 19 0.54 -27.01 -23.59
C ARG A 19 1.03 -25.63 -24.02
N LEU A 20 0.51 -24.60 -23.38
CA LEU A 20 0.98 -23.22 -23.59
C LEU A 20 2.43 -23.06 -23.11
N THR A 21 3.27 -22.39 -23.90
CA THR A 21 4.67 -22.18 -23.53
C THR A 21 4.85 -20.99 -22.57
N PRO A 22 5.89 -20.98 -21.73
CA PRO A 22 6.18 -19.85 -20.84
C PRO A 22 6.40 -18.52 -21.57
N GLU A 23 6.92 -18.58 -22.81
CA GLU A 23 7.16 -17.41 -23.65
C GLU A 23 5.85 -16.74 -24.05
N THR A 24 4.81 -17.52 -24.35
CA THR A 24 3.48 -16.97 -24.66
C THR A 24 2.96 -16.15 -23.48
N LEU A 25 3.00 -16.69 -22.25
CA LEU A 25 2.55 -15.96 -21.07
C LEU A 25 3.37 -14.68 -20.84
N THR A 26 4.69 -14.74 -21.06
CA THR A 26 5.56 -13.57 -20.92
C THR A 26 5.20 -12.47 -21.93
N ASN A 27 4.91 -12.84 -23.18
CA ASN A 27 4.52 -11.90 -24.22
C ASN A 27 3.15 -11.27 -23.93
N GLU A 28 2.19 -12.05 -23.46
CA GLU A 28 0.87 -11.54 -23.06
C GLU A 28 0.99 -10.53 -21.91
N LEU A 29 1.79 -10.83 -20.88
CA LEU A 29 2.04 -9.89 -19.79
C LEU A 29 2.74 -8.60 -20.25
N LEU A 30 3.68 -8.71 -21.19
CA LEU A 30 4.36 -7.54 -21.76
C LEU A 30 3.40 -6.68 -22.59
N LEU A 31 2.48 -7.30 -23.33
CA LEU A 31 1.44 -6.60 -24.08
C LEU A 31 0.51 -5.82 -23.14
N LEU A 32 0.08 -6.44 -22.04
CA LEU A 32 -0.73 -5.78 -21.02
C LEU A 32 0.01 -4.59 -20.39
N ALA A 33 1.30 -4.77 -20.04
CA ALA A 33 2.12 -3.70 -19.47
C ALA A 33 2.27 -2.50 -20.41
N LYS A 34 2.54 -2.76 -21.70
CA LYS A 34 2.60 -1.72 -22.74
C LYS A 34 1.27 -0.98 -22.88
N THR A 35 0.17 -1.71 -22.88
CA THR A 35 -1.19 -1.14 -22.98
C THR A 35 -1.51 -0.27 -21.76
N ALA A 36 -1.06 -0.69 -20.59
CA ALA A 36 -1.20 0.05 -19.33
C ALA A 36 -0.19 1.22 -19.17
N LYS A 37 0.72 1.43 -20.14
CA LYS A 37 1.80 2.42 -20.10
C LYS A 37 2.73 2.27 -18.89
N ILE A 38 3.01 1.03 -18.49
CA ILE A 38 4.02 0.72 -17.48
C ILE A 38 5.37 0.75 -18.19
N GLU A 39 6.26 1.65 -17.76
CA GLU A 39 7.57 1.88 -18.39
C GLU A 39 8.62 0.87 -17.89
N GLU A 40 8.38 0.28 -16.73
CA GLU A 40 9.24 -0.71 -16.10
C GLU A 40 9.10 -2.10 -16.73
N GLN A 41 10.11 -2.94 -16.49
CA GLN A 41 10.09 -4.33 -16.92
C GLN A 41 8.94 -5.09 -16.23
N ALA A 42 7.98 -5.57 -17.03
CA ALA A 42 6.90 -6.45 -16.57
C ALA A 42 7.06 -7.85 -17.15
N CYS A 43 7.39 -8.81 -16.29
CA CYS A 43 7.44 -10.24 -16.62
C CYS A 43 6.88 -11.09 -15.49
N ALA A 44 6.62 -12.37 -15.74
CA ALA A 44 6.06 -13.28 -14.73
C ALA A 44 6.90 -13.33 -13.44
N HIS A 45 8.23 -13.19 -13.54
CA HIS A 45 9.08 -13.12 -12.35
C HIS A 45 8.84 -11.83 -11.54
N MET A 46 8.66 -10.68 -12.20
CA MET A 46 8.34 -9.43 -11.51
C MET A 46 6.98 -9.46 -10.81
N PHE A 47 5.99 -10.14 -11.40
CA PHE A 47 4.71 -10.40 -10.72
C PHE A 47 4.90 -11.23 -9.45
N ARG A 48 5.74 -12.27 -9.49
CA ARG A 48 6.09 -13.04 -8.29
C ARG A 48 6.77 -12.17 -7.24
N HIS A 49 7.73 -11.31 -7.63
CA HIS A 49 8.38 -10.37 -6.70
C HIS A 49 7.35 -9.46 -6.05
N ARG A 50 6.51 -8.81 -6.85
CA ARG A 50 5.47 -7.88 -6.38
C ARG A 50 4.47 -8.57 -5.45
N PHE A 51 4.07 -9.79 -5.77
CA PHE A 51 3.18 -10.59 -4.94
C PHE A 51 3.76 -10.85 -3.56
N ILE A 52 5.03 -11.29 -3.48
CA ILE A 52 5.68 -11.58 -2.20
C ILE A 52 5.84 -10.29 -1.39
N THR A 53 6.24 -9.17 -2.01
CA THR A 53 6.29 -7.86 -1.34
C THR A 53 4.93 -7.47 -0.77
N LYS A 54 3.85 -7.59 -1.56
CA LYS A 54 2.49 -7.23 -1.11
C LYS A 54 1.96 -8.14 -0.01
N LEU A 55 2.34 -9.42 -0.01
CA LEU A 55 2.05 -10.31 1.11
C LEU A 55 2.69 -9.80 2.40
N PHE A 56 3.95 -9.34 2.35
CA PHE A 56 4.62 -8.77 3.52
C PHE A 56 4.03 -7.44 3.95
N VAL A 57 3.65 -6.56 3.02
CA VAL A 57 2.91 -5.32 3.36
C VAL A 57 1.65 -5.66 4.17
N ALA A 58 0.85 -6.61 3.70
CA ALA A 58 -0.37 -7.03 4.41
C ALA A 58 -0.08 -7.62 5.80
N LEU A 59 1.02 -8.38 5.95
CA LEU A 59 1.42 -8.94 7.24
C LEU A 59 1.91 -7.85 8.21
N ILE A 60 2.65 -6.86 7.73
CA ILE A 60 3.13 -5.73 8.53
C ILE A 60 1.93 -4.91 9.01
N GLU A 61 1.01 -4.58 8.10
CA GLU A 61 -0.21 -3.81 8.41
C GLU A 61 -1.14 -4.55 9.38
N GLN A 62 -1.33 -5.86 9.23
CA GLN A 62 -2.21 -6.65 10.11
C GLN A 62 -1.71 -6.71 11.56
N HIS A 63 -0.41 -6.68 11.75
CA HIS A 63 0.22 -6.88 13.06
C HIS A 63 0.85 -5.61 13.65
N GLU A 64 0.66 -4.46 12.99
CA GLU A 64 1.13 -3.14 13.43
C GLU A 64 2.62 -3.11 13.80
N TYR A 65 3.47 -3.83 13.05
CA TYR A 65 4.90 -3.83 13.33
C TYR A 65 5.54 -2.51 12.91
N GLU A 66 6.02 -1.74 13.89
CA GLU A 66 6.65 -0.42 13.68
C GLU A 66 8.05 -0.53 13.07
N ASN A 67 8.77 -1.63 13.31
CA ASN A 67 10.15 -1.78 12.86
C ASN A 67 10.46 -3.14 12.22
N ARG A 68 11.42 -3.13 11.28
CA ARG A 68 11.84 -4.30 10.50
C ARG A 68 12.38 -5.44 11.38
N ASP A 69 13.16 -5.10 12.39
CA ASP A 69 13.87 -6.09 13.19
C ASP A 69 12.93 -6.84 14.16
N GLU A 70 11.86 -6.20 14.59
CA GLU A 70 10.76 -6.81 15.35
C GLU A 70 9.91 -7.71 14.48
N PHE A 71 9.49 -7.27 13.29
CA PHE A 71 8.80 -8.15 12.35
C PHE A 71 9.66 -9.37 12.00
N ARG A 72 10.96 -9.15 11.78
CA ARG A 72 11.90 -10.22 11.51
C ARG A 72 12.01 -11.20 12.67
N ARG A 73 12.09 -10.70 13.92
CA ARG A 73 12.06 -11.55 15.12
C ARG A 73 10.76 -12.33 15.21
N ALA A 74 9.60 -11.67 15.05
CA ALA A 74 8.31 -12.34 15.07
C ALA A 74 8.18 -13.42 13.97
N LEU A 75 8.73 -13.16 12.79
CA LEU A 75 8.78 -14.14 11.70
C LEU A 75 9.69 -15.32 12.04
N LEU A 76 10.84 -15.08 12.67
CA LEU A 76 11.80 -16.12 13.06
C LEU A 76 11.33 -16.95 14.26
N ASP A 77 10.73 -16.29 15.25
CA ASP A 77 10.22 -16.88 16.49
C ASP A 77 8.91 -17.62 16.24
N GLY A 78 8.10 -17.12 15.29
CA GLY A 78 6.87 -17.73 14.84
C GLY A 78 7.11 -18.86 13.84
N GLU A 79 7.55 -20.03 14.30
CA GLU A 79 7.77 -21.22 13.47
C GLU A 79 6.58 -21.55 12.54
N THR A 80 5.34 -21.26 12.97
CA THR A 80 4.14 -21.43 12.15
C THR A 80 4.02 -20.38 11.04
N LEU A 81 4.30 -19.11 11.32
CA LEU A 81 4.23 -18.03 10.34
C LEU A 81 5.33 -18.21 9.29
N LYS A 82 6.56 -18.47 9.73
CA LYS A 82 7.70 -18.83 8.89
C LYS A 82 7.37 -19.96 7.94
N ARG A 83 6.88 -21.10 8.45
CA ARG A 83 6.56 -22.26 7.62
C ARG A 83 5.49 -21.93 6.58
N LYS A 84 4.42 -21.25 6.99
CA LYS A 84 3.34 -20.84 6.06
C LYS A 84 3.84 -19.90 4.98
N VAL A 85 4.66 -18.90 5.32
CA VAL A 85 5.25 -17.97 4.33
C VAL A 85 6.17 -18.73 3.38
N GLN A 86 6.97 -19.67 3.87
CA GLN A 86 7.84 -20.49 3.02
C GLN A 86 7.05 -21.42 2.08
N GLU A 87 6.01 -22.09 2.57
CA GLU A 87 5.13 -22.95 1.77
C GLU A 87 4.39 -22.14 0.70
N PHE A 88 3.83 -20.99 1.10
CA PHE A 88 3.02 -20.17 0.22
C PHE A 88 3.83 -19.45 -0.86
N THR A 89 5.06 -19.01 -0.51
CA THR A 89 5.96 -18.39 -1.49
C THR A 89 6.79 -19.42 -2.24
N GLY A 90 6.99 -20.63 -1.71
CA GLY A 90 7.88 -21.65 -2.29
C GLY A 90 9.37 -21.39 -2.03
N HIS A 91 9.72 -20.59 -1.02
CA HIS A 91 11.10 -20.26 -0.65
C HIS A 91 11.66 -21.24 0.39
N THR A 92 12.81 -21.84 0.10
CA THR A 92 13.48 -22.80 1.00
C THR A 92 14.18 -22.16 2.18
N SER A 93 14.54 -20.87 2.07
CA SER A 93 15.21 -20.11 3.14
C SER A 93 14.53 -18.77 3.35
N ILE A 94 14.37 -18.36 4.62
CA ILE A 94 13.90 -17.00 4.95
C ILE A 94 14.86 -15.93 4.43
N SER A 95 16.17 -16.20 4.38
CA SER A 95 17.13 -15.19 3.89
C SER A 95 16.83 -14.75 2.45
N SER A 96 16.25 -15.63 1.64
CA SER A 96 15.83 -15.30 0.28
C SER A 96 14.56 -14.44 0.21
N LEU A 97 13.89 -14.22 1.35
CA LEU A 97 12.74 -13.34 1.48
C LEU A 97 13.10 -11.93 1.95
N GLU A 98 14.32 -11.73 2.47
CA GLU A 98 14.79 -10.45 3.02
C GLU A 98 14.60 -9.25 2.07
N PRO A 99 14.88 -9.36 0.76
CA PRO A 99 14.66 -8.24 -0.17
C PRO A 99 13.20 -7.78 -0.20
N TYR A 100 12.23 -8.70 -0.10
CA TYR A 100 10.81 -8.36 -0.11
C TYR A 100 10.35 -7.73 1.19
N ILE A 101 10.92 -8.16 2.33
CA ILE A 101 10.66 -7.56 3.64
C ILE A 101 11.11 -6.10 3.62
N HIS A 102 12.32 -5.84 3.11
CA HIS A 102 12.82 -4.46 3.00
C HIS A 102 11.91 -3.57 2.14
N LEU A 103 11.52 -4.05 0.95
CA LEU A 103 10.62 -3.32 0.05
C LEU A 103 9.23 -3.11 0.68
N ALA A 104 8.73 -4.07 1.46
CA ALA A 104 7.45 -3.95 2.13
C ALA A 104 7.46 -2.86 3.21
N PHE A 105 8.52 -2.77 4.01
CA PHE A 105 8.67 -1.68 4.98
C PHE A 105 8.78 -0.31 4.30
N GLU A 106 9.59 -0.21 3.24
CA GLU A 106 9.68 1.04 2.47
C GLU A 106 8.30 1.45 1.92
N GLU A 107 7.52 0.50 1.44
CA GLU A 107 6.18 0.77 0.93
C GLU A 107 5.19 1.19 2.03
N VAL A 108 5.20 0.52 3.18
CA VAL A 108 4.36 0.89 4.34
C VAL A 108 4.72 2.29 4.86
N THR A 109 6.01 2.60 5.00
CA THR A 109 6.46 3.93 5.45
C THR A 109 6.08 5.02 4.46
N ASN A 110 6.29 4.80 3.16
CA ASN A 110 5.90 5.76 2.12
C ASN A 110 4.37 5.95 2.07
N PHE A 111 3.60 4.89 2.27
CA PHE A 111 2.15 4.97 2.36
C PHE A 111 1.69 5.77 3.58
N GLY A 112 2.31 5.54 4.75
CA GLY A 112 2.07 6.33 5.98
C GLY A 112 2.33 7.82 5.77
N ALA A 113 3.51 8.17 5.24
CA ALA A 113 3.87 9.55 4.94
C ALA A 113 2.90 10.22 3.94
N THR A 114 2.45 9.48 2.93
CA THR A 114 1.46 9.97 1.96
C THR A 114 0.11 10.21 2.61
N LEU A 115 -0.35 9.29 3.46
CA LEU A 115 -1.60 9.41 4.18
C LEU A 115 -1.58 10.60 5.15
N ASP A 116 -0.47 10.82 5.85
CA ASP A 116 -0.30 11.93 6.77
C ASP A 116 -0.29 13.28 6.04
N LEU A 117 0.34 13.35 4.87
CA LEU A 117 0.26 14.53 4.00
C LEU A 117 -1.17 14.81 3.56
N ILE A 118 -1.94 13.77 3.18
CA ILE A 118 -3.34 13.90 2.82
C ILE A 118 -4.18 14.41 4.00
N LYS A 119 -3.99 13.84 5.20
CA LYS A 119 -4.67 14.32 6.43
C LYS A 119 -4.35 15.78 6.71
N ALA A 120 -3.07 16.16 6.68
CA ALA A 120 -2.65 17.55 6.89
C ALA A 120 -3.29 18.50 5.87
N ARG A 121 -3.35 18.09 4.60
CA ARG A 121 -4.03 18.85 3.56
C ARG A 121 -5.53 19.03 3.85
N LEU A 122 -6.23 17.97 4.26
CA LEU A 122 -7.66 18.04 4.59
C LEU A 122 -7.93 19.00 5.76
N VAL A 123 -7.07 19.00 6.79
CA VAL A 123 -7.16 19.95 7.91
C VAL A 123 -7.00 21.39 7.42
N VAL A 124 -6.02 21.65 6.54
CA VAL A 124 -5.80 22.98 5.96
C VAL A 124 -6.99 23.41 5.09
N GLU A 125 -7.54 22.52 4.27
CA GLU A 125 -8.72 22.80 3.43
C GLU A 125 -9.96 23.13 4.30
N SER A 126 -10.16 22.39 5.39
CA SER A 126 -11.22 22.65 6.37
C SER A 126 -11.06 24.03 7.03
N LEU A 127 -9.85 24.36 7.50
CA LEU A 127 -9.56 25.68 8.07
C LEU A 127 -9.80 26.79 7.05
N GLN A 128 -9.40 26.59 5.79
CA GLN A 128 -9.62 27.55 4.72
C GLN A 128 -11.11 27.78 4.45
N SER A 129 -11.94 26.74 4.55
CA SER A 129 -13.40 26.87 4.47
C SER A 129 -13.94 27.70 5.64
N ASN A 130 -13.56 27.36 6.86
CA ASN A 130 -13.98 28.08 8.06
C ASN A 130 -13.58 29.57 8.02
N LEU A 131 -12.41 29.90 7.47
CA LEU A 131 -11.97 31.28 7.27
C LEU A 131 -12.86 32.05 6.28
N LYS A 132 -13.30 31.40 5.21
CA LYS A 132 -14.24 32.02 4.25
C LYS A 132 -15.56 32.36 4.93
N ASP A 133 -16.05 31.47 5.78
CA ASP A 133 -17.28 31.69 6.54
C ASP A 133 -17.13 32.87 7.51
N VAL A 134 -16.00 32.97 8.23
CA VAL A 134 -15.72 34.12 9.12
C VAL A 134 -15.66 35.44 8.33
N VAL A 135 -15.02 35.46 7.16
CA VAL A 135 -14.96 36.65 6.29
C VAL A 135 -16.36 37.01 5.79
N PHE A 136 -17.16 36.03 5.42
CA PHE A 136 -18.54 36.24 5.00
C PHE A 136 -19.37 36.84 6.13
N GLU A 137 -19.34 36.25 7.33
CA GLU A 137 -20.06 36.73 8.51
C GLU A 137 -19.63 38.14 8.94
N LEU A 138 -18.34 38.48 8.79
CA LEU A 138 -17.84 39.84 9.02
C LEU A 138 -18.45 40.83 8.02
N SER A 139 -18.57 40.45 6.75
CA SER A 139 -19.24 41.27 5.72
C SER A 139 -20.73 41.49 6.00
N GLN A 140 -21.36 40.57 6.74
CA GLN A 140 -22.76 40.66 7.18
C GLN A 140 -22.93 41.49 8.47
N GLY A 141 -21.86 42.07 9.01
CA GLY A 141 -21.93 42.98 10.16
C GLY A 141 -21.97 42.29 11.53
N ARG A 142 -21.57 41.00 11.61
CA ARG A 142 -21.44 40.30 12.88
C ARG A 142 -20.34 40.92 13.75
N SER A 143 -20.50 40.82 15.07
CA SER A 143 -19.56 41.41 16.03
C SER A 143 -18.13 40.88 15.83
N PRO A 144 -17.13 41.77 15.61
CA PRO A 144 -15.72 41.35 15.47
C PRO A 144 -15.17 40.60 16.68
N SER A 145 -15.67 40.88 17.88
CA SER A 145 -15.23 40.18 19.10
C SER A 145 -15.68 38.72 19.13
N GLU A 146 -16.91 38.43 18.68
CA GLU A 146 -17.42 37.06 18.59
C GLU A 146 -16.70 36.25 17.52
N LEU A 147 -16.45 36.88 16.35
CA LEU A 147 -15.70 36.25 15.26
C LEU A 147 -14.25 35.96 15.63
N THR A 148 -13.63 36.80 16.45
CA THR A 148 -12.27 36.57 16.96
C THR A 148 -12.20 35.32 17.84
N ILE A 149 -13.20 35.09 18.69
CA ILE A 149 -13.29 33.87 19.52
C ILE A 149 -13.47 32.64 18.62
N LEU A 150 -14.36 32.73 17.63
CA LEU A 150 -14.63 31.65 16.69
C LEU A 150 -13.38 31.28 15.86
N LEU A 151 -12.66 32.28 15.35
CA LEU A 151 -11.41 32.11 14.63
C LEU A 151 -10.36 31.40 15.49
N ASN A 152 -10.19 31.84 16.74
CA ASN A 152 -9.25 31.20 17.67
C ASN A 152 -9.60 29.73 17.91
N ASN A 153 -10.89 29.39 18.01
CA ASN A 153 -11.33 28.00 18.13
C ASN A 153 -10.97 27.18 16.88
N TYR A 154 -11.23 27.69 15.68
CA TYR A 154 -10.88 27.00 14.44
C TYR A 154 -9.38 26.75 14.30
N VAL A 155 -8.56 27.77 14.61
CA VAL A 155 -7.10 27.64 14.58
C VAL A 155 -6.64 26.63 15.63
N LYS A 156 -7.20 26.66 16.84
CA LYS A 156 -6.87 25.71 17.90
C LYS A 156 -7.21 24.27 17.50
N THR A 157 -8.41 24.03 16.96
CA THR A 157 -8.81 22.70 16.48
C THR A 157 -7.91 22.21 15.37
N ALA A 158 -7.56 23.05 14.39
CA ALA A 158 -6.64 22.67 13.32
C ALA A 158 -5.24 22.32 13.86
N LEU A 159 -4.73 23.06 14.85
CA LEU A 159 -3.46 22.75 15.50
C LEU A 159 -3.49 21.43 16.27
N GLU A 160 -4.59 21.16 16.99
CA GLU A 160 -4.79 19.88 17.68
C GLU A 160 -4.80 18.72 16.67
N GLU A 161 -5.58 18.83 15.59
CA GLU A 161 -5.65 17.80 14.53
C GLU A 161 -4.29 17.56 13.85
N LEU A 162 -3.53 18.63 13.54
CA LEU A 162 -2.18 18.49 12.96
C LEU A 162 -1.17 17.90 13.95
N SER A 163 -1.29 18.18 15.25
CA SER A 163 -0.40 17.60 16.27
C SER A 163 -0.54 16.07 16.37
N TRP A 164 -1.75 15.55 16.18
CA TRP A 164 -2.01 14.11 16.10
C TRP A 164 -1.39 13.48 14.84
N VAL A 165 -1.32 14.22 13.73
CA VAL A 165 -0.65 13.76 12.50
C VAL A 165 0.86 13.61 12.72
N SER A 166 1.52 14.58 13.38
CA SER A 166 2.96 14.49 13.64
C SER A 166 3.37 13.41 14.65
N THR A 167 2.51 13.04 15.58
CA THR A 167 2.81 12.00 16.58
C THR A 167 2.83 10.59 15.98
N THR A 168 2.26 10.40 14.79
CA THR A 168 2.32 9.14 14.03
C THR A 168 3.66 8.97 13.29
N ILE A 169 4.48 10.04 13.18
CA ILE A 169 5.76 10.06 12.46
C ILE A 169 6.94 9.63 13.37
N GLU A 170 6.79 9.75 14.69
CA GLU A 170 7.85 9.45 15.69
C GLU A 170 7.62 8.15 16.49
N ARG A 171 6.57 7.38 16.18
CA ARG A 171 6.34 6.04 16.71
C ARG A 171 6.51 5.02 15.60
#